data_AF-A0A8X7WJI3-F1
#
_entry.id   AF-A0A8X7WJI3-F1
#
_cell.length_a   1.000
_cell.length_b   1.000
_cell.length_c   1.000
_cell.angle_alpha   90.00
_cell.angle_beta   90.00
_cell.angle_gamma   90.00
#
_symmetry.space_group_name_H-M   'P 1'
#
loop_
_entity.id
_entity.type
_entity.pdbx_description
1 polymer ?
#
loop_
_entity_poly.entity_id
_entity_poly.type
_entity_poly.pdbx_seq_one_letter_code
_entity_poly.pdbx_strand_id
1 'polypeptide(L)'
;MIDEVMIKEEREDSISEILRYIHIALLCIDVNPETRLSLDEVLHWFSCVSTPLPEPRIGNQSLLEDETIGYRSLKEEEANWLLSPSPGYGSPMSPVSPR
;
A
#
# COMPACT_ATOMS: atom_id res chain seq x y z
N MET A 1 39.13 18.78 -14.40
CA MET A 1 38.56 19.73 -13.43
C MET A 1 37.10 20.08 -13.76
N ILE A 2 36.77 20.39 -15.01
CA ILE A 2 35.38 20.63 -15.47
C ILE A 2 34.51 19.35 -15.42
N ASP A 3 35.02 18.21 -15.88
CA ASP A 3 34.26 16.95 -15.87
C ASP A 3 33.94 16.44 -14.45
N GLU A 4 34.85 16.65 -13.50
CA GLU A 4 34.64 16.29 -12.09
C GLU A 4 33.56 17.15 -11.42
N VAL A 5 33.44 18.42 -11.83
CA VAL A 5 32.41 19.34 -11.34
C VAL A 5 31.05 18.95 -11.91
N MET A 6 30.95 18.66 -13.21
CA MET A 6 29.71 18.19 -13.84
C MET A 6 29.19 16.88 -13.23
N ILE A 7 30.07 15.90 -12.98
CA ILE A 7 29.68 14.62 -12.38
C ILE A 7 29.19 14.81 -10.94
N LYS A 8 29.71 15.81 -10.22
CA LYS A 8 29.32 16.10 -8.85
C LYS A 8 27.96 16.78 -8.78
N GLU A 9 27.71 17.75 -9.66
CA GLU A 9 26.44 18.47 -9.77
C GLU A 9 25.30 17.51 -10.17
N GLU A 10 25.51 16.65 -11.18
CA GLU A 10 24.53 15.63 -11.59
C GLU A 10 24.17 14.66 -10.45
N ARG A 11 25.17 14.29 -9.62
CA ARG A 11 24.95 13.43 -8.46
C ARG A 11 24.13 14.13 -7.38
N GLU A 12 24.40 15.41 -7.12
CA GLU A 12 23.68 16.21 -6.13
C GLU A 12 22.21 16.41 -6.54
N ASP A 13 21.96 16.68 -7.82
CA ASP A 13 20.61 16.76 -8.40
C ASP A 13 19.86 15.42 -8.26
N SER A 14 20.53 14.32 -8.58
CA SER A 14 19.97 12.97 -8.44
C SER A 14 19.56 12.66 -7.00
N ILE A 15 20.37 13.06 -6.01
CA ILE A 15 20.06 12.82 -4.59
C ILE A 15 18.83 13.66 -4.17
N SER A 16 18.78 14.94 -4.57
CA SER A 16 17.65 15.82 -4.29
C SER A 16 16.34 15.26 -4.85
N GLU A 17 16.39 14.77 -6.09
CA GLU A 17 15.25 14.16 -6.77
C GLU A 17 14.77 12.88 -6.06
N ILE A 18 15.70 11.99 -5.68
CA ILE A 18 15.40 10.77 -4.93
C ILE A 18 14.75 11.10 -3.58
N LEU A 19 15.30 12.05 -2.83
CA LEU A 19 14.74 12.47 -1.53
C LEU A 19 13.33 13.04 -1.68
N ARG A 20 13.10 13.83 -2.72
CA ARG A 20 11.77 14.36 -3.05
C ARG A 20 10.77 13.24 -3.35
N TYR A 21 11.17 12.21 -4.11
CA TYR A 21 10.29 11.06 -4.40
C TYR A 21 9.99 10.23 -3.16
N ILE A 22 10.97 10.02 -2.29
CA ILE A 22 10.74 9.38 -0.98
C ILE A 22 9.73 10.18 -0.16
N HIS A 23 9.86 11.51 -0.13
CA HIS A 23 8.93 12.40 0.59
C HIS A 23 7.50 12.27 0.04
N ILE A 24 7.32 12.30 -1.28
CA ILE A 24 6.00 12.10 -1.92
C ILE A 24 5.44 10.72 -1.57
N ALA A 25 6.26 9.67 -1.60
CA ALA A 25 5.83 8.32 -1.23
C ALA A 25 5.36 8.25 0.24
N LEU A 26 6.06 8.91 1.17
CA LEU A 26 5.66 8.99 2.57
C LEU A 26 4.33 9.74 2.76
N LEU A 27 4.05 10.75 1.94
CA LEU A 27 2.76 11.46 1.95
C LEU A 27 1.60 10.60 1.42
N CYS A 28 1.88 9.66 0.52
CA CYS A 28 0.86 8.76 -0.05
C CYS A 28 0.44 7.62 0.90
N ILE A 29 1.22 7.38 1.96
CA ILE A 29 0.96 6.30 2.92
C ILE A 29 0.11 6.90 4.05
N ASP A 30 -1.21 6.75 3.95
CA ASP A 30 -2.14 7.04 5.04
C ASP A 30 -2.92 5.78 5.43
N VAL A 31 -3.11 5.61 6.74
CA VAL A 31 -3.90 4.55 7.38
C VAL A 31 -5.37 4.69 7.00
N ASN A 32 -5.85 5.92 6.85
CA ASN A 32 -7.23 6.19 6.48
C ASN A 32 -7.35 6.42 4.95
N PRO A 33 -8.17 5.62 4.23
CA PRO A 33 -8.29 5.73 2.77
C PRO A 33 -8.91 7.07 2.34
N GLU A 34 -9.77 7.68 3.16
CA GLU A 34 -10.42 8.96 2.87
C GLU A 34 -9.48 10.16 2.97
N THR A 35 -8.33 10.02 3.64
CA THR A 35 -7.29 11.06 3.71
C THR A 35 -6.10 10.77 2.79
N ARG A 36 -6.18 9.72 1.97
CA ARG A 36 -5.19 9.49 0.91
C ARG A 36 -5.23 10.64 -0.07
N LEU A 37 -4.03 11.16 -0.34
CA LEU A 37 -3.82 12.15 -1.39
C LEU A 37 -4.37 11.68 -2.73
N SER A 38 -4.97 12.61 -3.46
CA SER A 38 -5.47 12.34 -4.80
C SER A 38 -4.30 12.14 -5.78
N LEU A 39 -4.53 11.33 -6.81
CA LEU A 39 -3.51 11.09 -7.83
C LEU A 39 -3.15 12.39 -8.59
N ASP A 40 -4.06 13.35 -8.68
CA ASP A 40 -3.84 14.66 -9.30
C ASP A 40 -2.83 15.51 -8.50
N GLU A 41 -2.95 15.55 -7.18
CA GLU A 41 -1.99 16.24 -6.29
C GLU A 41 -0.61 15.61 -6.35
N VAL A 42 -0.55 14.28 -6.40
CA VAL A 42 0.71 13.54 -6.55
C VAL A 42 1.37 13.87 -7.90
N LEU A 43 0.61 13.83 -9.00
CA LEU A 43 1.11 14.20 -10.32
C LEU A 43 1.55 15.67 -10.39
N HIS A 44 0.84 16.57 -9.70
CA HIS A 44 1.24 17.97 -9.60
C HIS A 44 2.64 18.10 -9.01
N TRP A 45 2.93 17.39 -7.91
CA TRP A 45 4.26 17.37 -7.30
C TRP A 45 5.33 16.71 -8.16
N PHE A 46 4.99 15.73 -9.00
CA PHE A 46 5.93 15.22 -10.00
C PHE A 46 6.20 16.23 -11.12
N SER A 47 5.17 16.98 -11.55
CA SER A 47 5.29 17.93 -12.67
C SER A 47 5.99 19.24 -12.30
N CYS A 48 5.84 19.70 -11.06
CA CYS A 48 6.34 20.99 -10.59
C CYS A 48 7.36 20.81 -9.47
N VAL A 49 8.63 20.57 -9.82
CA VAL A 49 9.71 20.34 -8.83
C VAL A 49 9.90 21.50 -7.85
N SER A 50 9.51 22.73 -8.21
CA SER A 50 9.61 23.89 -7.32
C SER A 50 8.48 23.98 -6.28
N THR A 51 7.43 23.16 -6.36
CA THR A 51 6.35 23.22 -5.37
C THR A 51 6.86 22.66 -4.03
N PRO A 52 6.64 23.38 -2.91
CA PRO A 52 6.96 22.87 -1.59
C PRO A 52 6.06 21.67 -1.27
N LEU A 53 6.65 20.62 -0.70
CA LEU A 53 5.92 19.45 -0.23
C LEU A 53 5.50 19.67 1.24
N PRO A 54 4.28 19.27 1.62
CA PRO A 54 3.84 19.29 3.01
C PRO A 54 4.62 18.28 3.86
N GLU A 55 4.66 18.47 5.17
CA GLU A 55 5.32 17.56 6.12
C GLU A 55 4.63 16.18 6.10
N PRO A 56 5.38 15.06 5.97
CA PRO A 56 4.78 13.73 6.00
C PRO A 56 4.19 13.45 7.38
N ARG A 57 2.94 13.01 7.41
CA ARG A 57 2.23 12.63 8.64
C ARG A 57 2.69 11.24 9.07
N ILE A 58 3.93 11.14 9.56
CA ILE A 58 4.42 9.92 10.22
C ILE A 58 3.65 9.78 11.53
N GLY A 59 2.74 8.81 11.55
CA GLY A 59 1.73 8.64 12.60
C GLY A 59 2.30 8.61 14.00
N ASN A 60 2.09 9.69 14.74
CA ASN A 60 2.13 9.74 16.19
C ASN A 60 0.83 10.36 16.71
N GLN A 61 -0.32 9.67 16.52
CA GLN A 61 -1.55 10.06 17.24
C GLN A 61 -2.70 9.03 17.30
N SER A 62 -2.52 7.77 16.89
CA SER A 62 -3.54 6.73 17.21
C SER A 62 -3.03 5.29 17.35
N LEU A 63 -1.73 5.03 17.14
CA LEU A 63 -1.15 3.69 17.32
C LEU A 63 -0.72 3.43 18.77
N LEU A 64 -1.58 3.76 19.72
CA LEU A 64 -1.48 3.26 21.08
C LEU A 64 -2.88 3.15 21.64
N GLU A 65 -3.67 2.21 21.12
CA GLU A 65 -4.69 1.51 21.93
C GLU A 65 -5.38 0.33 21.22
N ASP A 66 -5.39 0.23 19.87
CA ASP A 66 -6.14 -0.86 19.20
C ASP A 66 -5.32 -1.85 18.35
N GLU A 67 -3.98 -1.76 18.45
CA GLU A 67 -3.08 -2.91 18.47
C GLU A 67 -3.73 -4.29 18.38
N THR A 68 -4.49 -4.61 19.43
CA THR A 68 -4.79 -5.97 19.86
C THR A 68 -5.98 -6.65 19.18
N ILE A 69 -6.85 -5.89 18.55
CA ILE A 69 -8.12 -6.43 18.06
C ILE A 69 -8.02 -6.80 16.56
N GLY A 70 -7.29 -6.02 15.76
CA GLY A 70 -7.15 -6.25 14.32
C GLY A 70 -6.38 -7.53 13.95
N TYR A 71 -5.25 -7.80 14.62
CA TYR A 71 -4.43 -8.98 14.29
C TYR A 71 -5.04 -10.31 14.77
N ARG A 72 -5.96 -10.28 15.72
CA ARG A 72 -6.65 -11.48 16.23
C ARG A 72 -7.77 -11.93 15.27
N SER A 73 -8.46 -10.97 14.64
CA SER A 73 -9.58 -11.22 13.74
C SER A 73 -9.16 -11.87 12.41
N LEU A 74 -8.01 -11.48 11.84
CA LEU A 74 -7.49 -12.10 10.60
C LEU A 74 -7.17 -13.59 10.78
N LYS A 75 -6.71 -14.01 11.97
CA LYS A 75 -6.45 -15.43 12.25
C LYS A 75 -7.72 -16.25 12.45
N GLU A 76 -8.80 -15.66 12.97
CA GLU A 76 -10.10 -16.34 13.10
C GLU A 76 -10.79 -16.51 11.73
N GLU A 77 -10.68 -15.52 10.83
CA GLU A 77 -11.25 -15.64 9.49
C GLU A 77 -10.53 -16.72 8.66
N GLU A 78 -9.20 -16.73 8.64
CA GLU A 78 -8.41 -17.79 7.97
C GLU A 78 -8.72 -19.18 8.54
N ALA A 79 -8.93 -19.31 9.85
CA ALA A 79 -9.29 -20.59 10.47
C ALA A 79 -10.70 -21.07 10.05
N ASN A 80 -11.65 -20.16 9.84
CA ASN A 80 -13.00 -20.49 9.38
C ASN A 80 -13.03 -20.97 7.92
N TRP A 81 -12.18 -20.40 7.06
CA TRP A 81 -12.05 -20.88 5.67
C TRP A 81 -11.50 -22.32 5.60
N LEU A 82 -10.62 -22.72 6.52
CA LEU A 82 -10.02 -24.05 6.55
C LEU A 82 -10.89 -25.14 7.20
N LEU A 83 -11.93 -24.76 7.95
CA LEU A 83 -12.84 -25.70 8.63
C LEU A 83 -14.14 -25.96 7.88
N SER A 84 -14.33 -25.34 6.70
CA SER A 84 -15.47 -25.61 5.83
C SER A 84 -15.34 -27.02 5.23
N PRO A 85 -16.27 -27.97 5.49
CA PRO A 85 -16.27 -29.26 4.80
C PRO A 85 -16.47 -28.99 3.30
N SER A 86 -15.58 -29.50 2.47
CA SER A 86 -15.74 -29.40 1.01
C SER A 86 -17.12 -29.90 0.61
N PRO A 87 -17.89 -29.17 -0.23
CA PRO A 87 -19.16 -29.66 -0.73
C PRO A 87 -18.91 -30.96 -1.50
N GLY A 88 -19.37 -32.08 -0.94
CA GLY A 88 -19.36 -33.35 -1.63
C GLY A 88 -20.22 -33.24 -2.88
N TYR A 89 -19.60 -33.30 -4.05
CA TYR A 89 -20.33 -33.50 -5.30
C TYR A 89 -20.88 -34.93 -5.29
N GLY A 90 -22.08 -35.08 -4.72
CA GLY A 90 -22.89 -36.29 -4.86
C GLY A 90 -23.20 -36.50 -6.33
N SER A 91 -22.63 -37.55 -6.92
CA SER A 91 -22.96 -38.01 -8.26
C SER A 91 -24.45 -38.40 -8.29
N PRO A 92 -25.29 -37.82 -9.16
CA PRO A 92 -26.70 -38.20 -9.21
C PRO A 92 -26.82 -39.64 -9.75
N MET A 93 -27.25 -40.57 -8.90
CA MET A 93 -27.61 -41.92 -9.37
C MET A 93 -28.72 -41.77 -10.41
N SER A 94 -28.49 -42.30 -11.62
CA SER A 94 -29.54 -42.46 -12.63
C SER A 94 -30.59 -43.45 -12.14
N PRO A 95 -31.88 -43.21 -12.41
CA PRO A 95 -32.91 -44.19 -12.09
C PRO A 95 -32.76 -45.40 -13.02
N VAL A 96 -32.67 -46.59 -12.45
CA VAL A 96 -32.70 -47.84 -13.22
C VAL A 96 -34.14 -48.12 -13.68
N SER A 97 -34.34 -48.24 -14.99
CA SER A 97 -35.63 -48.58 -15.59
C SER A 97 -35.97 -50.04 -15.29
N PRO A 98 -37.20 -50.37 -14.85
CA PRO A 98 -37.60 -51.77 -14.69
C PRO A 98 -37.79 -52.44 -16.06
N ARG A 99 -37.35 -53.69 -16.19
CA ARG A 99 -37.69 -54.60 -17.29
C ARG A 99 -38.21 -55.90 -16.72
#